data_AF-A0A9E4KQC5-F1
#
_entry.id   AF-A0A9E4KQC5-F1
#
_cell.length_a   1.000
_cell.length_b   1.000
_cell.length_c   1.000
_cell.angle_alpha   90.00
_cell.angle_beta   90.00
_cell.angle_gamma   90.00
#
_symmetry.space_group_name_H-M   'P 1'
#
loop_
_entity.id
_entity.type
_entity.pdbx_description
1 polymer ?
#
loop_
_entity_poly.entity_id
_entity_poly.type
_entity_poly.pdbx_seq_one_letter_code
_entity_poly.pdbx_strand_id
1 'polypeptide(L)'
;MTLPKIPRISRELMACRVAAEIQPGHVVHLGPGLPEMVPPYVLPSRGAVFHSGNGVLGFGPRPEHDIGDAQLVGSGGRTVTLLPGASIVDQATSFGLLRGGLVDVGIVEASQVSETGDLVGPVEMDGGMGSHAAATDVAEGAKLVIAMMEHTTRNRSPRIVTRTDYPVAARGCVDLIITDVAVIQVTPQGLVVREVARGWNLSDVQAITDPHLSPAPDMGYMSFWMMGGDLPSKVWKSGPEAVADIPDGATILMDGFAGPGGMAQYLIRSLREQGAKDLTLVSNTAGIANVASFGTPPGFLTIDHSLLVESGQVRKAIASYPVSPRPSQPSAFEQAYKQGDAELELTPQGTLAERIRAGAFGIAAFYTPAGAGTSLAEGKETRTIDGREYVLEQGIRADYALIRAHKADTLGNLVYKGTSRNFNAVMAPGARITIAEVDEIVEPGMLDPDAVVTPGAFVQRVVQRPADFQPYEPL
;
A
#
# COMPACT_ATOMS: atom_id res chain seq x y z
N MET A 1 38.07 36.09 1.53
CA MET A 1 36.89 36.92 1.88
C MET A 1 35.83 35.99 2.42
N THR A 2 35.48 36.11 3.70
CA THR A 2 34.36 35.37 4.29
C THR A 2 33.06 35.89 3.68
N LEU A 3 32.36 35.04 2.91
CA LEU A 3 31.01 35.34 2.42
C LEU A 3 30.15 35.81 3.61
N PRO A 4 29.33 36.87 3.46
CA PRO A 4 28.37 37.26 4.49
C PRO A 4 27.52 36.03 4.86
N LYS A 5 27.28 35.81 6.16
CA LYS A 5 26.45 34.67 6.62
C LYS A 5 25.00 34.93 6.20
N ILE A 6 24.62 34.48 4.99
CA ILE A 6 23.23 34.42 4.58
C ILE A 6 22.51 33.46 5.55
N PRO A 7 21.41 33.88 6.20
CA PRO A 7 20.69 33.04 7.14
C PRO A 7 20.19 31.76 6.45
N ARG A 8 20.37 30.63 7.13
CA ARG A 8 19.76 29.34 6.78
C ARG A 8 18.42 29.22 7.50
N ILE A 9 17.44 28.53 6.91
CA ILE A 9 16.16 28.29 7.60
C ILE A 9 16.35 27.22 8.67
N SER A 10 15.50 27.22 9.69
CA SER A 10 15.58 26.24 10.77
C SER A 10 15.05 24.87 10.32
N ARG A 11 15.30 23.83 11.12
CA ARG A 11 14.78 22.48 10.87
C ARG A 11 13.25 22.43 10.87
N GLU A 12 12.62 23.27 11.69
CA GLU A 12 11.16 23.47 11.72
C GLU A 12 10.64 24.03 10.41
N LEU A 13 11.34 25.02 9.83
CA LEU A 13 10.97 25.58 8.53
C LEU A 13 11.22 24.60 7.38
N MET A 14 12.28 23.78 7.46
CA MET A 14 12.46 22.67 6.53
C MET A 14 11.30 21.67 6.62
N ALA A 15 10.91 21.26 7.84
CA ALA A 15 9.80 20.33 8.05
C ALA A 15 8.48 20.90 7.52
N CYS A 16 8.23 22.20 7.76
CA CYS A 16 7.10 22.91 7.18
C CYS A 16 7.14 22.95 5.65
N ARG A 17 8.32 23.12 5.05
CA ARG A 17 8.47 23.07 3.59
C ARG A 17 8.22 21.66 3.06
N VAL A 18 8.73 20.61 3.69
CA VAL A 18 8.44 19.22 3.31
C VAL A 18 6.94 18.95 3.40
N ALA A 19 6.27 19.42 4.46
CA ALA A 19 4.83 19.29 4.62
C ALA A 19 4.02 19.89 3.45
N ALA A 20 4.56 20.89 2.73
CA ALA A 20 3.90 21.46 1.56
C ALA A 20 3.78 20.47 0.38
N GLU A 21 4.63 19.43 0.31
CA GLU A 21 4.56 18.38 -0.72
C GLU A 21 3.47 17.32 -0.43
N ILE A 22 2.90 17.31 0.78
CA ILE A 22 1.89 16.33 1.19
C ILE A 22 0.50 16.81 0.80
N GLN A 23 -0.22 16.04 -0.02
CA GLN A 23 -1.59 16.34 -0.44
C GLN A 23 -2.62 15.57 0.39
N PRO A 24 -3.89 15.99 0.36
CA PRO A 24 -4.95 15.23 1.01
C PRO A 24 -5.09 13.79 0.55
N GLY A 25 -5.26 12.88 1.50
CA GLY A 25 -5.37 11.44 1.29
C GLY A 25 -4.04 10.70 1.15
N HIS A 26 -2.90 11.39 1.14
CA HIS A 26 -1.59 10.73 1.03
C HIS A 26 -1.29 9.81 2.21
N VAL A 27 -0.75 8.62 1.92
CA VAL A 27 -0.03 7.78 2.88
C VAL A 27 1.43 8.22 2.87
N VAL A 28 1.94 8.68 4.01
CA VAL A 28 3.27 9.30 4.13
C VAL A 28 4.15 8.48 5.07
N HIS A 29 5.24 7.90 4.57
CA HIS A 29 6.22 7.22 5.40
C HIS A 29 7.28 8.19 5.93
N LEU A 30 7.57 8.09 7.23
CA LEU A 30 8.57 8.91 7.90
C LEU A 30 9.73 8.05 8.37
N GLY A 31 10.91 8.30 7.80
CA GLY A 31 12.16 7.79 8.33
C GLY A 31 12.48 8.42 9.70
N PRO A 32 13.35 7.76 10.51
CA PRO A 32 13.74 8.29 11.81
C PRO A 32 14.50 9.62 11.65
N GLY A 33 14.45 10.47 12.68
CA GLY A 33 15.22 11.72 12.74
C GLY A 33 14.43 12.94 12.28
N LEU A 34 15.00 13.73 11.37
CA LEU A 34 14.38 14.95 10.84
C LEU A 34 12.94 14.76 10.29
N PRO A 35 12.60 13.66 9.58
CA PRO A 35 11.26 13.48 9.01
C PRO A 35 10.14 13.45 10.06
N GLU A 36 10.43 13.00 11.29
CA GLU A 36 9.43 12.98 12.38
C GLU A 36 9.01 14.40 12.84
N MET A 37 9.71 15.44 12.39
CA MET A 37 9.31 16.82 12.62
C MET A 37 8.18 17.27 11.67
N VAL A 38 7.89 16.53 10.59
CA VAL A 38 6.93 16.93 9.56
C VAL A 38 5.46 16.92 10.02
N PRO A 39 4.96 15.90 10.76
CA PRO A 39 3.52 15.78 11.08
C PRO A 39 2.86 17.02 11.67
N PRO A 40 3.44 17.74 12.66
CA PRO A 40 2.82 18.94 13.22
C PRO A 40 2.56 20.08 12.22
N TYR A 41 3.24 20.07 11.06
CA TYR A 41 3.09 21.09 10.02
C TYR A 41 2.12 20.68 8.90
N VAL A 42 1.59 19.46 8.95
CA VAL A 42 0.47 19.03 8.12
C VAL A 42 -0.81 19.32 8.90
N LEU A 43 -1.64 20.22 8.38
CA LEU A 43 -2.92 20.53 9.02
C LEU A 43 -3.73 19.23 9.19
N PRO A 44 -4.39 19.01 10.34
CA PRO A 44 -5.29 17.86 10.52
C PRO A 44 -6.34 17.79 9.40
N SER A 45 -6.84 18.95 9.01
CA SER A 45 -7.68 19.17 7.84
C SER A 45 -6.90 19.08 6.52
N ARG A 46 -5.79 18.33 6.39
CA ARG A 46 -5.30 17.83 5.10
C ARG A 46 -5.59 16.36 4.97
N GLY A 47 -5.71 15.63 6.08
CA GLY A 47 -5.94 14.20 5.99
C GLY A 47 -4.81 13.42 5.34
N ALA A 48 -3.63 13.40 5.97
CA ALA A 48 -2.57 12.46 5.61
C ALA A 48 -2.53 11.32 6.63
N VAL A 49 -2.23 10.11 6.16
CA VAL A 49 -1.99 8.94 7.02
C VAL A 49 -0.49 8.78 7.19
N PHE A 50 0.05 9.19 8.35
CA PHE A 50 1.46 9.02 8.65
C PHE A 50 1.79 7.59 9.05
N HIS A 51 2.75 7.00 8.37
CA HIS A 51 3.28 5.67 8.62
C HIS A 51 4.67 5.78 9.25
N SER A 52 4.83 5.18 10.43
CA SER A 52 6.12 4.99 11.10
C SER A 52 6.59 3.56 10.90
N GLY A 53 7.86 3.36 10.57
CA GLY A 53 8.42 2.04 10.20
C GLY A 53 8.24 0.94 11.27
N ASN A 54 8.06 1.32 12.53
CA ASN A 54 7.78 0.40 13.61
C ASN A 54 6.34 -0.17 13.64
N GLY A 55 5.46 0.23 12.71
CA GLY A 55 4.15 -0.39 12.52
C GLY A 55 2.95 0.48 12.88
N VAL A 56 3.13 1.80 13.09
CA VAL A 56 2.02 2.70 13.37
C VAL A 56 1.59 3.42 12.09
N LEU A 57 0.30 3.36 11.74
CA LEU A 57 -0.32 4.16 10.68
C LEU A 57 -1.35 5.12 11.29
N GLY A 58 -1.30 6.39 10.91
CA GLY A 58 -2.24 7.42 11.39
C GLY A 58 -1.89 7.96 12.78
N PHE A 59 -0.61 8.14 13.11
CA PHE A 59 -0.22 8.74 14.38
C PHE A 59 -0.33 10.28 14.37
N GLY A 60 -0.61 10.83 15.55
CA GLY A 60 -0.73 12.26 15.82
C GLY A 60 0.53 12.85 16.46
N PRO A 61 0.48 14.15 16.83
CA PRO A 61 1.60 14.79 17.50
C PRO A 61 1.88 14.16 18.87
N ARG A 62 3.03 14.51 19.43
CA ARG A 62 3.42 14.09 20.79
C ARG A 62 2.37 14.54 21.81
N PRO A 63 2.08 13.75 22.87
CA PRO A 63 1.25 14.23 23.98
C PRO A 63 1.88 15.45 24.67
N GLU A 64 1.10 16.52 24.86
CA GLU A 64 1.59 17.81 25.38
C GLU A 64 1.90 17.80 26.89
N HIS A 65 1.30 16.87 27.65
CA HIS A 65 1.30 16.92 29.13
C HIS A 65 1.46 15.56 29.84
N ASP A 66 1.66 14.47 29.10
CA ASP A 66 1.83 13.11 29.65
C ASP A 66 3.23 12.58 29.32
N ILE A 67 3.75 11.68 30.15
CA ILE A 67 4.94 10.87 29.83
C ILE A 67 4.73 10.04 28.54
N GLY A 68 3.46 9.87 28.14
CA GLY A 68 3.04 9.14 26.95
C GLY A 68 2.98 7.64 27.19
N ASP A 69 2.45 6.89 26.23
CA ASP A 69 2.37 5.44 26.32
C ASP A 69 3.66 4.79 25.79
N ALA A 70 4.34 4.02 26.65
CA ALA A 70 5.57 3.32 26.29
C ALA A 70 5.35 2.22 25.24
N GLN A 71 4.11 1.76 25.05
CA GLN A 71 3.73 0.82 24.00
C GLN A 71 3.46 1.52 22.67
N LEU A 72 3.31 2.86 22.68
CA LEU A 72 3.01 3.67 21.50
C LEU A 72 4.12 4.68 21.23
N VAL A 73 5.18 4.18 20.59
CA VAL A 73 6.35 4.96 20.18
C VAL A 73 6.42 5.08 18.66
N GLY A 74 7.04 6.13 18.15
CA GLY A 74 7.45 6.25 16.74
C GLY A 74 8.84 5.64 16.51
N SER A 75 9.28 5.62 15.25
CA SER A 75 10.56 5.03 14.84
C SER A 75 11.80 5.68 15.48
N GLY A 76 11.72 6.95 15.85
CA GLY A 76 12.74 7.73 16.54
C GLY A 76 12.75 7.54 18.06
N GLY A 77 11.96 6.59 18.59
CA GLY A 77 11.94 6.22 20.00
C GLY A 77 11.19 7.19 20.92
N ARG A 78 10.39 8.11 20.35
CA ARG A 78 9.56 9.07 21.10
C ARG A 78 8.11 8.60 21.14
N THR A 79 7.40 8.91 22.21
CA THR A 79 5.97 8.61 22.33
C THR A 79 5.15 9.44 21.33
N VAL A 80 4.14 8.81 20.73
CA VAL A 80 3.20 9.43 19.79
C VAL A 80 1.77 9.27 20.29
N THR A 81 0.81 9.99 19.68
CA THR A 81 -0.63 9.75 19.89
C THR A 81 -1.21 9.03 18.67
N LEU A 82 -2.42 8.47 18.78
CA LEU A 82 -3.16 7.95 17.63
C LEU A 82 -4.23 8.96 17.20
N LEU A 83 -4.31 9.24 15.90
CA LEU A 83 -5.43 9.98 15.35
C LEU A 83 -6.63 9.06 15.14
N PRO A 84 -7.86 9.60 15.08
CA PRO A 84 -9.02 8.83 14.66
C PRO A 84 -8.78 8.12 13.32
N GLY A 85 -9.00 6.79 13.29
CA GLY A 85 -8.74 5.95 12.11
C GLY A 85 -7.30 5.47 11.97
N ALA A 86 -6.48 5.58 13.01
CA ALA A 86 -5.18 4.91 13.08
C ALA A 86 -5.29 3.38 13.07
N SER A 87 -4.21 2.70 12.70
CA SER A 87 -4.08 1.24 12.77
C SER A 87 -2.66 0.83 13.16
N ILE A 88 -2.53 -0.25 13.96
CA ILE A 88 -1.24 -0.85 14.31
C ILE A 88 -1.04 -2.12 13.50
N VAL A 89 0.14 -2.29 12.92
CA VAL A 89 0.48 -3.41 12.04
C VAL A 89 1.83 -4.04 12.40
N ASP A 90 2.00 -5.31 12.02
CA ASP A 90 3.27 -6.00 12.13
C ASP A 90 4.31 -5.48 11.10
N GLN A 91 5.57 -5.88 11.26
CA GLN A 91 6.68 -5.42 10.42
C GLN A 91 6.57 -5.86 8.95
N ALA A 92 6.05 -7.06 8.68
CA ALA A 92 5.89 -7.53 7.31
C ALA A 92 4.81 -6.72 6.57
N THR A 93 3.74 -6.34 7.27
CA THR A 93 2.71 -5.44 6.74
C THR A 93 3.26 -4.01 6.60
N SER A 94 3.97 -3.50 7.60
CA SER A 94 4.59 -2.16 7.61
C SER A 94 5.49 -1.93 6.39
N PHE A 95 6.49 -2.79 6.18
CA PHE A 95 7.39 -2.70 5.02
C PHE A 95 6.76 -3.27 3.74
N GLY A 96 5.68 -4.03 3.88
CA GLY A 96 4.84 -4.44 2.77
C GLY A 96 4.12 -3.28 2.10
N LEU A 97 3.67 -2.27 2.86
CA LEU A 97 3.08 -1.04 2.31
C LEU A 97 4.04 -0.30 1.38
N LEU A 98 5.30 -0.20 1.79
CA LEU A 98 6.37 0.43 1.00
C LEU A 98 6.61 -0.35 -0.28
N ARG A 99 7.11 -1.60 -0.18
CA ARG A 99 7.41 -2.44 -1.35
C ARG A 99 6.18 -2.69 -2.23
N GLY A 100 4.99 -2.60 -1.64
CA GLY A 100 3.71 -2.73 -2.32
C GLY A 100 3.32 -1.52 -3.19
N GLY A 101 4.04 -0.40 -3.14
CA GLY A 101 3.75 0.82 -3.89
C GLY A 101 2.60 1.64 -3.32
N LEU A 102 2.26 1.45 -2.05
CA LEU A 102 1.08 2.03 -1.40
C LEU A 102 1.40 3.30 -0.59
N VAL A 103 2.67 3.67 -0.50
CA VAL A 103 3.12 4.92 0.11
C VAL A 103 3.25 5.98 -0.96
N ASP A 104 2.53 7.08 -0.80
CA ASP A 104 2.55 8.20 -1.76
C ASP A 104 3.80 9.05 -1.60
N VAL A 105 4.25 9.28 -0.36
CA VAL A 105 5.44 10.10 -0.06
C VAL A 105 6.30 9.41 0.98
N GLY A 106 7.56 9.12 0.64
CA GLY A 106 8.58 8.62 1.57
C GLY A 106 9.57 9.72 1.92
N ILE A 107 9.69 10.06 3.21
CA ILE A 107 10.58 11.14 3.66
C ILE A 107 11.72 10.52 4.47
N VAL A 108 12.96 10.74 4.02
CA VAL A 108 14.16 10.14 4.60
C VAL A 108 15.19 11.20 4.98
N GLU A 109 15.87 11.01 6.10
CA GLU A 109 17.06 11.78 6.42
C GLU A 109 18.26 11.19 5.67
N ALA A 110 18.96 12.03 4.90
CA ALA A 110 20.09 11.62 4.08
C ALA A 110 21.40 12.20 4.60
N SER A 111 22.47 11.40 4.63
CA SER A 111 23.85 11.85 4.85
C SER A 111 24.43 12.53 3.62
N GLN A 112 24.24 11.90 2.46
CA GLN A 112 24.61 12.40 1.14
C GLN A 112 23.54 12.01 0.12
N VAL A 113 23.37 12.83 -0.91
CA VAL A 113 22.59 12.50 -2.11
C VAL A 113 23.46 12.78 -3.34
N SER A 114 23.50 11.84 -4.29
CA SER A 114 24.27 12.05 -5.53
C SER A 114 23.53 12.94 -6.56
N GLU A 115 24.22 13.37 -7.61
CA GLU A 115 23.61 14.06 -8.76
C GLU A 115 22.53 13.23 -9.47
N THR A 116 22.63 11.91 -9.36
CA THR A 116 21.68 10.94 -9.95
C THR A 116 20.59 10.51 -8.97
N GLY A 117 20.57 11.03 -7.74
CA GLY A 117 19.59 10.65 -6.72
C GLY A 117 19.94 9.40 -5.92
N ASP A 118 21.21 8.97 -5.89
CA ASP A 118 21.65 7.89 -4.99
C ASP A 118 21.59 8.38 -3.55
N LEU A 119 20.93 7.62 -2.69
CA LEU A 119 20.70 7.93 -1.29
C LEU A 119 21.75 7.27 -0.40
N VAL A 120 22.41 8.06 0.44
CA VAL A 120 23.17 7.57 1.60
C VAL A 120 22.36 7.88 2.85
N GLY A 121 21.97 6.84 3.59
CA GLY A 121 21.29 6.99 4.88
C GLY A 121 22.18 7.63 5.97
N PRO A 122 21.69 7.80 7.20
CA PRO A 122 22.49 8.32 8.31
C PRO A 122 23.75 7.47 8.55
N VAL A 123 24.92 8.11 8.62
CA VAL A 123 26.22 7.48 8.89
C VAL A 123 26.80 8.07 10.16
N GLU A 124 27.32 7.25 11.07
CA GLU A 124 28.07 7.75 12.23
C GLU A 124 29.33 8.50 11.78
N MET A 125 29.62 9.65 12.42
CA MET A 125 30.55 10.66 11.93
C MET A 125 32.05 10.27 11.88
N ASP A 126 32.41 9.01 12.18
CA ASP A 126 33.80 8.54 12.17
C ASP A 126 34.05 7.34 11.22
N GLY A 127 33.17 7.11 10.23
CA GLY A 127 33.30 5.99 9.29
C GLY A 127 32.85 4.64 9.88
N GLY A 128 32.02 4.68 10.92
CA GLY A 128 31.39 3.50 11.55
C GLY A 128 30.24 2.90 10.74
N MET A 129 29.56 1.91 11.33
CA MET A 129 28.36 1.24 10.77
C MET A 129 27.28 2.26 10.41
N GLY A 130 26.86 2.28 9.14
CA GLY A 130 25.67 3.01 8.69
C GLY A 130 24.41 2.14 8.83
N SER A 131 23.26 2.75 9.15
CA SER A 131 21.96 2.07 9.12
C SER A 131 21.38 2.11 7.70
N HIS A 132 21.88 1.25 6.82
CA HIS A 132 21.46 1.25 5.41
C HIS A 132 20.07 0.62 5.20
N ALA A 133 19.66 -0.34 6.04
CA ALA A 133 18.54 -1.23 5.75
C ALA A 133 17.17 -0.53 5.66
N ALA A 134 16.85 0.38 6.59
CA ALA A 134 15.52 1.00 6.63
C ALA A 134 15.28 2.01 5.49
N ALA A 135 16.34 2.63 4.97
CA ALA A 135 16.23 3.59 3.88
C ALA A 135 16.00 2.92 2.50
N THR A 136 16.42 1.66 2.35
CA THR A 136 16.27 0.90 1.10
C THR A 136 14.80 0.62 0.77
N ASP A 137 14.00 0.16 1.73
CA ASP A 137 12.58 -0.13 1.48
C ASP A 137 11.78 1.14 1.12
N VAL A 138 12.14 2.29 1.71
CA VAL A 138 11.48 3.56 1.41
C VAL A 138 11.78 4.02 0.00
N ALA A 139 13.06 3.92 -0.38
CA ALA A 139 13.55 4.30 -1.68
C ALA A 139 12.95 3.50 -2.84
N GLU A 140 12.68 2.21 -2.64
CA GLU A 140 12.12 1.35 -3.69
C GLU A 140 10.58 1.42 -3.76
N GLY A 141 9.93 1.87 -2.69
CA GLY A 141 8.49 1.68 -2.49
C GLY A 141 7.60 2.91 -2.58
N ALA A 142 8.12 4.10 -2.28
CA ALA A 142 7.32 5.33 -2.29
C ALA A 142 7.19 5.91 -3.70
N LYS A 143 6.03 6.51 -4.03
CA LYS A 143 5.82 7.17 -5.33
C LYS A 143 6.60 8.48 -5.48
N LEU A 144 6.89 9.15 -4.36
CA LEU A 144 7.75 10.33 -4.26
C LEU A 144 8.69 10.15 -3.07
N VAL A 145 10.00 10.20 -3.30
CA VAL A 145 11.03 10.11 -2.26
C VAL A 145 11.66 11.49 -2.02
N ILE A 146 11.51 11.98 -0.79
CA ILE A 146 12.05 13.27 -0.35
C ILE A 146 13.22 13.04 0.60
N ALA A 147 14.41 13.48 0.21
CA ALA A 147 15.56 13.60 1.09
C ALA A 147 15.51 14.91 1.88
N MET A 148 15.23 14.82 3.18
CA MET A 148 15.23 15.96 4.11
C MET A 148 16.57 16.04 4.83
N MET A 149 17.37 17.07 4.57
CA MET A 149 18.74 17.13 5.07
C MET A 149 19.29 18.56 5.16
N GLU A 150 20.19 18.84 6.11
CA GLU A 150 21.03 20.05 6.04
C GLU A 150 21.90 20.00 4.78
N HIS A 151 22.07 21.14 4.09
CA HIS A 151 22.71 21.22 2.78
C HIS A 151 24.22 20.91 2.82
N THR A 152 24.85 21.22 3.95
CA THR A 152 26.29 21.03 4.17
C THR A 152 26.55 20.40 5.53
N THR A 153 27.69 19.75 5.70
CA THR A 153 28.14 19.27 7.01
C THR A 153 28.46 20.43 7.97
N ARG A 154 28.71 20.13 9.25
CA ARG A 154 29.20 21.12 10.24
C ARG A 154 30.49 21.83 9.79
N ASN A 155 31.33 21.14 9.03
CA ASN A 155 32.58 21.67 8.48
C ASN A 155 32.39 22.35 7.12
N ARG A 156 31.14 22.57 6.69
CA ARG A 156 30.74 23.20 5.42
C ARG A 156 31.10 22.41 4.15
N SER A 157 31.36 21.11 4.27
CA SER A 157 31.48 20.25 3.10
C SER A 157 30.09 20.02 2.47
N PRO A 158 29.99 19.96 1.13
CA PRO A 158 28.72 19.68 0.46
C PRO A 158 28.22 18.28 0.83
N ARG A 159 26.89 18.15 0.97
CA ARG A 159 26.24 16.84 1.13
C ARG A 159 25.47 16.39 -0.12
N ILE A 160 25.29 17.31 -1.07
CA ILE A 160 24.83 17.00 -2.42
C ILE A 160 26.09 16.92 -3.29
N VAL A 161 26.37 15.72 -3.78
CA VAL A 161 27.68 15.35 -4.35
C VAL A 161 27.54 14.71 -5.73
N THR A 162 28.55 14.81 -6.59
CA THR A 162 28.55 14.15 -7.90
C THR A 162 28.54 12.63 -7.71
N ARG A 163 29.33 12.16 -6.73
CA ARG A 163 29.42 10.75 -6.34
C ARG A 163 29.50 10.65 -4.83
N THR A 164 28.83 9.66 -4.25
CA THR A 164 28.83 9.43 -2.80
C THR A 164 30.19 8.90 -2.32
N ASP A 165 30.61 9.37 -1.15
CA ASP A 165 31.82 8.88 -0.48
C ASP A 165 31.53 7.64 0.38
N TYR A 166 30.26 7.42 0.69
CA TYR A 166 29.77 6.35 1.56
C TYR A 166 29.00 5.28 0.77
N PRO A 167 28.80 4.08 1.36
CA PRO A 167 27.96 3.05 0.77
C PRO A 167 26.54 3.56 0.51
N VAL A 168 26.11 3.39 -0.75
CA VAL A 168 24.77 3.77 -1.20
C VAL A 168 23.74 2.83 -0.58
N ALA A 169 22.71 3.39 0.05
CA ALA A 169 21.59 2.63 0.61
C ALA A 169 20.54 2.28 -0.47
N ALA A 170 20.32 3.20 -1.41
CA ALA A 170 19.46 2.99 -2.58
C ALA A 170 19.90 3.87 -3.75
N ARG A 171 19.78 3.36 -4.98
CA ARG A 171 20.28 4.03 -6.19
C ARG A 171 19.17 4.79 -6.90
N GLY A 172 19.46 6.00 -7.35
CA GLY A 172 18.58 6.80 -8.20
C GLY A 172 17.14 6.94 -7.70
N CYS A 173 16.94 6.93 -6.39
CA CYS A 173 15.62 6.85 -5.79
C CYS A 173 15.09 8.20 -5.31
N VAL A 174 15.96 9.18 -5.06
CA VAL A 174 15.54 10.48 -4.53
C VAL A 174 14.96 11.34 -5.66
N ASP A 175 13.72 11.77 -5.52
CA ASP A 175 13.06 12.69 -6.46
C ASP A 175 13.26 14.16 -6.09
N LEU A 176 13.27 14.44 -4.77
CA LEU A 176 13.32 15.79 -4.25
C LEU A 176 14.27 15.89 -3.05
N ILE A 177 15.16 16.87 -3.07
CA ILE A 177 16.06 17.19 -1.96
C ILE A 177 15.57 18.50 -1.35
N ILE A 178 15.17 18.47 -0.08
CA ILE A 178 14.74 19.66 0.67
C ILE A 178 15.76 19.93 1.77
N THR A 179 16.37 21.11 1.70
CA THR A 179 17.44 21.53 2.61
C THR A 179 17.13 22.84 3.31
N ASP A 180 18.04 23.27 4.17
CA ASP A 180 17.97 24.55 4.89
C ASP A 180 18.21 25.79 3.99
N VAL A 181 18.49 25.58 2.69
CA VAL A 181 18.77 26.66 1.72
C VAL A 181 18.10 26.51 0.37
N ALA A 182 17.75 25.30 -0.06
CA ALA A 182 17.17 25.04 -1.38
C ALA A 182 16.22 23.83 -1.41
N VAL A 183 15.27 23.86 -2.35
CA VAL A 183 14.47 22.72 -2.83
C VAL A 183 14.98 22.36 -4.22
N ILE A 184 15.48 21.15 -4.38
CA ILE A 184 16.18 20.70 -5.58
C ILE A 184 15.52 19.42 -6.07
N GLN A 185 15.01 19.44 -7.28
CA GLN A 185 14.48 18.27 -7.96
C GLN A 185 15.61 17.49 -8.62
N VAL A 186 15.59 16.18 -8.45
CA VAL A 186 16.46 15.27 -9.18
C VAL A 186 15.76 14.91 -10.48
N THR A 187 16.42 15.09 -11.61
CA THR A 187 15.87 14.76 -12.94
C THR A 187 16.87 13.91 -13.72
N PRO A 188 16.45 13.21 -14.79
CA PRO A 188 17.38 12.50 -15.66
C PRO A 188 18.45 13.40 -16.30
N GLN A 189 18.24 14.73 -16.32
CA GLN A 189 19.18 15.72 -16.87
C GLN A 189 20.08 16.36 -15.78
N GLY A 190 19.96 15.93 -14.53
CA GLY A 190 20.69 16.46 -13.39
C GLY A 190 19.79 17.21 -12.40
N LEU A 191 20.41 18.05 -11.58
CA LEU A 191 19.75 18.72 -10.46
C LEU A 191 19.14 20.06 -10.87
N VAL A 192 17.84 20.23 -10.59
CA VAL A 192 17.07 21.43 -10.91
C VAL A 192 16.61 22.13 -9.64
N VAL A 193 17.06 23.36 -9.41
CA VAL A 193 16.66 24.18 -8.25
C VAL A 193 15.27 24.77 -8.50
N ARG A 194 14.29 24.34 -7.71
CA ARG A 194 12.91 24.83 -7.75
C ARG A 194 12.75 26.07 -6.87
N GLU A 195 13.28 26.02 -5.66
CA GLU A 195 13.12 27.08 -4.68
C GLU A 195 14.41 27.30 -3.89
N VAL A 196 14.63 28.54 -3.46
CA VAL A 196 15.73 28.91 -2.56
C VAL A 196 15.20 29.61 -1.30
N ALA A 197 15.91 29.47 -0.19
CA ALA A 197 15.58 30.19 1.03
C ALA A 197 15.70 31.71 0.81
N ARG A 198 14.94 32.51 1.56
CA ARG A 198 14.99 33.97 1.42
C ARG A 198 16.41 34.50 1.66
N GLY A 199 16.89 35.34 0.74
CA GLY A 199 18.25 35.89 0.77
C GLY A 199 19.30 35.02 0.07
N TRP A 200 18.94 33.80 -0.36
CA TRP A 200 19.76 32.96 -1.23
C TRP A 200 19.38 33.17 -2.69
N ASN A 201 20.33 32.95 -3.59
CA ASN A 201 20.10 32.80 -5.03
C ASN A 201 20.80 31.54 -5.57
N LEU A 202 20.60 31.21 -6.85
CA LEU A 202 21.19 30.02 -7.47
C LEU A 202 22.72 29.94 -7.31
N SER A 203 23.43 31.06 -7.47
CA SER A 203 24.90 31.08 -7.38
C SER A 203 25.40 30.81 -5.96
N ASP A 204 24.67 31.24 -4.94
CA ASP A 204 25.00 30.96 -3.55
C ASP A 204 24.83 29.47 -3.22
N VAL A 205 23.76 28.84 -3.72
CA VAL A 205 23.49 27.42 -3.55
C VAL A 205 24.52 26.58 -4.32
N GLN A 206 24.82 26.97 -5.56
CA GLN A 206 25.85 26.34 -6.37
C GLN A 206 27.24 26.39 -5.70
N ALA A 207 27.56 27.47 -5.00
CA ALA A 207 28.85 27.60 -4.31
C ALA A 207 29.05 26.60 -3.15
N ILE A 208 27.99 25.94 -2.69
CA ILE A 208 28.01 24.95 -1.61
C ILE A 208 27.42 23.59 -2.01
N THR A 209 27.20 23.39 -3.31
CA THR A 209 26.79 22.13 -3.94
C THR A 209 27.89 21.69 -4.90
N ASP A 210 28.25 20.40 -4.89
CA ASP A 210 29.31 19.89 -5.77
C ASP A 210 28.84 19.73 -7.24
N PRO A 211 27.70 19.05 -7.52
CA PRO A 211 27.16 18.98 -8.88
C PRO A 211 26.72 20.33 -9.43
N HIS A 212 26.64 20.41 -10.75
CA HIS A 212 26.04 21.56 -11.43
C HIS A 212 24.52 21.62 -11.17
N LEU A 213 24.03 22.82 -10.86
CA LEU A 213 22.63 23.14 -10.61
C LEU A 213 22.04 23.99 -11.74
N SER A 214 20.90 23.55 -12.27
CA SER A 214 20.12 24.33 -13.24
C SER A 214 18.92 24.99 -12.54
N PRO A 215 18.53 26.23 -12.88
CA PRO A 215 17.31 26.82 -12.34
C PRO A 215 16.06 26.22 -13.02
N ALA A 216 14.99 26.02 -12.25
CA ALA A 216 13.66 25.81 -12.82
C ALA A 216 13.18 27.08 -13.56
N PRO A 217 12.34 26.97 -14.61
CA PRO A 217 11.82 28.13 -15.33
C PRO A 217 11.08 29.14 -14.43
N ASP A 218 10.44 28.64 -13.38
CA ASP A 218 9.65 29.36 -12.38
C ASP A 218 10.35 29.40 -11.01
N MET A 219 11.69 29.27 -10.98
CA MET A 219 12.46 29.22 -9.73
C MET A 219 12.12 30.42 -8.83
N GLY A 220 11.69 30.10 -7.61
CA GLY A 220 11.18 31.09 -6.65
C GLY A 220 11.83 31.00 -5.28
N TYR A 221 11.25 31.73 -4.33
CA TYR A 221 11.58 31.55 -2.92
C TYR A 221 10.78 30.41 -2.31
N MET A 222 11.36 29.80 -1.28
CA MET A 222 10.68 28.76 -0.52
C MET A 222 9.30 29.21 -0.04
N SER A 223 8.32 28.39 -0.36
CA SER A 223 6.94 28.60 0.04
C SER A 223 6.56 27.70 1.22
N PHE A 224 5.95 28.29 2.24
CA PHE A 224 5.57 27.59 3.48
C PHE A 224 4.04 27.52 3.64
N TRP A 225 3.31 27.78 2.55
CA TRP A 225 1.86 27.93 2.58
C TRP A 225 1.17 26.59 2.86
N MET A 226 0.25 26.63 3.82
CA MET A 226 -0.53 25.48 4.23
C MET A 226 -1.85 25.44 3.43
N MET A 227 -1.98 24.54 2.46
CA MET A 227 -3.27 24.12 1.89
C MET A 227 -4.03 23.25 2.92
N GLY A 228 -5.36 23.21 2.89
CA GLY A 228 -6.18 22.32 3.73
C GLY A 228 -7.30 21.67 2.91
N GLY A 229 -7.61 20.40 3.17
CA GLY A 229 -8.87 19.69 2.87
C GLY A 229 -9.09 18.45 3.79
N ASP A 230 -10.32 18.12 4.13
CA ASP A 230 -10.63 16.93 4.95
C ASP A 230 -10.16 15.62 4.29
N LEU A 231 -9.95 14.55 5.09
CA LEU A 231 -9.71 13.20 4.55
C LEU A 231 -10.86 12.84 3.60
N PRO A 232 -10.58 12.43 2.35
CA PRO A 232 -11.64 12.04 1.44
C PRO A 232 -12.32 10.78 1.98
N SER A 233 -13.64 10.86 2.17
CA SER A 233 -14.44 9.67 2.48
C SER A 233 -14.32 8.67 1.34
N LYS A 234 -14.08 7.40 1.69
CA LYS A 234 -14.03 6.29 0.74
C LYS A 234 -15.38 5.61 0.58
N VAL A 235 -16.44 6.17 1.16
CA VAL A 235 -17.79 5.60 1.14
C VAL A 235 -18.47 5.88 -0.21
N TRP A 236 -18.91 4.82 -0.87
CA TRP A 236 -19.68 4.86 -2.11
C TRP A 236 -21.16 4.57 -1.82
N LYS A 237 -22.07 5.15 -2.61
CA LYS A 237 -23.51 5.10 -2.31
C LYS A 237 -24.11 3.71 -2.51
N SER A 238 -23.57 2.93 -3.44
CA SER A 238 -24.14 1.63 -3.81
C SER A 238 -23.10 0.71 -4.45
N GLY A 239 -23.41 -0.59 -4.47
CA GLY A 239 -22.62 -1.60 -5.17
C GLY A 239 -22.45 -1.30 -6.67
N PRO A 240 -23.54 -0.97 -7.42
CA PRO A 240 -23.45 -0.60 -8.82
C PRO A 240 -22.52 0.59 -9.10
N GLU A 241 -22.58 1.66 -8.31
CA GLU A 241 -21.65 2.79 -8.47
C GLU A 241 -20.20 2.37 -8.20
N ALA A 242 -19.98 1.54 -7.18
CA ALA A 242 -18.64 1.13 -6.78
C ALA A 242 -17.96 0.19 -7.78
N VAL A 243 -18.69 -0.53 -8.63
CA VAL A 243 -18.14 -1.45 -9.65
C VAL A 243 -18.23 -0.90 -11.09
N ALA A 244 -18.76 0.31 -11.28
CA ALA A 244 -19.12 0.84 -12.59
C ALA A 244 -17.95 0.94 -13.59
N ASP A 245 -16.73 1.13 -13.09
CA ASP A 245 -15.50 1.33 -13.88
C ASP A 245 -14.72 0.03 -14.13
N ILE A 246 -15.21 -1.15 -13.72
CA ILE A 246 -14.54 -2.42 -13.97
C ILE A 246 -14.62 -2.74 -15.47
N PRO A 247 -13.47 -2.81 -16.18
CA PRO A 247 -13.47 -3.07 -17.62
C PRO A 247 -13.55 -4.57 -17.93
N ASP A 248 -13.89 -4.89 -19.18
CA ASP A 248 -13.68 -6.23 -19.72
C ASP A 248 -12.21 -6.65 -19.59
N GLY A 249 -11.96 -7.94 -19.38
CA GLY A 249 -10.61 -8.48 -19.27
C GLY A 249 -9.96 -8.33 -17.89
N ALA A 250 -10.61 -7.64 -16.94
CA ALA A 250 -10.06 -7.37 -15.62
C ALA A 250 -9.73 -8.66 -14.83
N THR A 251 -8.63 -8.62 -14.09
CA THR A 251 -8.33 -9.63 -13.06
C THR A 251 -8.94 -9.19 -11.74
N ILE A 252 -9.75 -10.05 -11.13
CA ILE A 252 -10.51 -9.73 -9.92
C ILE A 252 -10.15 -10.73 -8.83
N LEU A 253 -9.61 -10.23 -7.72
CA LEU A 253 -9.55 -10.99 -6.47
C LEU A 253 -10.95 -11.01 -5.87
N MET A 254 -11.47 -12.19 -5.62
CA MET A 254 -12.80 -12.39 -5.08
C MET A 254 -12.77 -13.57 -4.14
N ASP A 255 -13.74 -13.63 -3.23
CA ASP A 255 -13.98 -14.71 -2.28
C ASP A 255 -13.31 -14.52 -0.93
N GLY A 256 -14.01 -15.07 0.06
CA GLY A 256 -13.45 -15.39 1.35
C GLY A 256 -13.08 -16.87 1.45
N PHE A 257 -14.08 -17.74 1.61
CA PHE A 257 -13.95 -19.21 1.63
C PHE A 257 -15.33 -19.84 1.39
N ALA A 258 -15.87 -19.74 0.17
CA ALA A 258 -17.22 -20.22 -0.19
C ALA A 258 -18.38 -19.56 0.60
N GLY A 259 -19.53 -19.40 -0.05
CA GLY A 259 -20.80 -19.10 0.61
C GLY A 259 -20.89 -17.72 1.33
N PRO A 260 -21.96 -17.52 2.11
CA PRO A 260 -22.39 -16.20 2.59
C PRO A 260 -21.54 -15.62 3.73
N GLY A 261 -20.68 -16.43 4.34
CA GLY A 261 -19.88 -16.02 5.50
C GLY A 261 -18.82 -14.97 5.16
N GLY A 262 -18.23 -15.02 3.96
CA GLY A 262 -17.11 -14.16 3.59
C GLY A 262 -17.10 -13.67 2.14
N MET A 263 -18.15 -13.91 1.35
CA MET A 263 -18.26 -13.40 -0.02
C MET A 263 -18.93 -12.03 -0.06
N ALA A 264 -18.42 -11.11 -0.89
CA ALA A 264 -19.03 -9.81 -1.16
C ALA A 264 -20.22 -9.94 -2.12
N GLN A 265 -21.28 -10.60 -1.68
CA GLN A 265 -22.39 -11.04 -2.51
C GLN A 265 -23.15 -9.90 -3.18
N TYR A 266 -23.26 -8.75 -2.50
CA TYR A 266 -23.90 -7.58 -3.08
C TYR A 266 -23.04 -7.00 -4.22
N LEU A 267 -21.71 -6.98 -4.05
CA LEU A 267 -20.78 -6.58 -5.11
C LEU A 267 -20.74 -7.59 -6.27
N ILE A 268 -20.82 -8.89 -6.00
CA ILE A 268 -20.91 -9.94 -7.05
C ILE A 268 -22.16 -9.75 -7.90
N ARG A 269 -23.33 -9.52 -7.27
CA ARG A 269 -24.58 -9.23 -7.99
C ARG A 269 -24.45 -7.93 -8.81
N SER A 270 -23.87 -6.89 -8.22
CA SER A 270 -23.65 -5.62 -8.91
C SER A 270 -22.74 -5.76 -10.13
N LEU A 271 -21.66 -6.56 -10.04
CA LEU A 271 -20.75 -6.83 -11.15
C LEU A 271 -21.43 -7.66 -12.25
N ARG A 272 -22.30 -8.60 -11.88
CA ARG A 272 -23.09 -9.36 -12.85
C ARG A 272 -23.99 -8.44 -13.68
N GLU A 273 -24.66 -7.51 -13.02
CA GLU A 273 -25.54 -6.53 -13.66
C GLU A 273 -24.77 -5.50 -14.49
N GLN A 274 -23.58 -5.10 -14.03
CA GLN A 274 -22.69 -4.21 -14.74
C GLN A 274 -22.20 -4.82 -16.07
N GLY A 275 -21.99 -6.14 -16.11
CA GLY A 275 -21.89 -6.91 -17.35
C GLY A 275 -20.49 -7.09 -17.95
N ALA A 276 -19.42 -6.68 -17.27
CA ALA A 276 -18.04 -6.86 -17.73
C ALA A 276 -17.73 -8.31 -18.10
N LYS A 277 -17.06 -8.52 -19.22
CA LYS A 277 -16.74 -9.82 -19.84
C LYS A 277 -15.25 -10.15 -19.72
N ASP A 278 -14.92 -11.36 -20.13
CA ASP A 278 -13.53 -11.85 -20.20
C ASP A 278 -12.76 -11.76 -18.88
N LEU A 279 -13.46 -11.87 -17.74
CA LEU A 279 -12.87 -11.70 -16.42
C LEU A 279 -11.96 -12.87 -16.06
N THR A 280 -10.86 -12.56 -15.37
CA THR A 280 -10.05 -13.56 -14.66
C THR A 280 -10.35 -13.49 -13.18
N LEU A 281 -10.98 -14.54 -12.64
CA LEU A 281 -11.28 -14.63 -11.22
C LEU A 281 -10.11 -15.29 -10.48
N VAL A 282 -9.69 -14.70 -9.38
CA VAL A 282 -8.69 -15.28 -8.47
C VAL A 282 -9.35 -15.45 -7.12
N SER A 283 -9.63 -16.69 -6.75
CA SER A 283 -10.50 -17.01 -5.62
C SER A 283 -10.17 -18.38 -5.04
N ASN A 284 -10.50 -18.62 -3.77
CA ASN A 284 -10.35 -19.96 -3.19
C ASN A 284 -11.22 -20.99 -3.95
N THR A 285 -12.44 -20.59 -4.33
CA THR A 285 -13.41 -21.44 -5.02
C THR A 285 -13.89 -20.84 -6.34
N ALA A 286 -14.41 -21.68 -7.25
CA ALA A 286 -14.96 -21.23 -8.53
C ALA A 286 -16.47 -21.52 -8.65
N GLY A 287 -17.26 -21.11 -7.63
CA GLY A 287 -18.72 -21.24 -7.66
C GLY A 287 -19.23 -22.61 -7.21
N ILE A 288 -18.86 -23.03 -6.01
CA ILE A 288 -19.23 -24.34 -5.44
C ILE A 288 -20.27 -24.24 -4.33
N ALA A 289 -20.63 -23.04 -3.88
CA ALA A 289 -21.38 -22.86 -2.64
C ALA A 289 -22.80 -23.43 -2.77
N ASN A 290 -23.43 -23.27 -3.95
CA ASN A 290 -24.74 -23.84 -4.25
C ASN A 290 -24.74 -25.37 -4.28
N VAL A 291 -23.76 -25.98 -4.94
CA VAL A 291 -23.69 -27.45 -5.07
C VAL A 291 -23.24 -28.14 -3.77
N ALA A 292 -22.42 -27.46 -2.96
CA ALA A 292 -21.94 -27.96 -1.67
C ALA A 292 -22.84 -27.56 -0.49
N SER A 293 -23.84 -26.70 -0.70
CA SER A 293 -24.65 -26.06 0.34
C SER A 293 -23.80 -25.38 1.42
N PHE A 294 -22.68 -24.77 1.01
CA PHE A 294 -21.67 -24.27 1.95
C PHE A 294 -22.21 -23.07 2.72
N GLY A 295 -22.46 -23.25 4.02
CA GLY A 295 -23.06 -22.21 4.88
C GLY A 295 -24.46 -21.76 4.43
N THR A 296 -25.10 -22.50 3.52
CA THR A 296 -26.39 -22.13 2.92
C THR A 296 -27.52 -22.83 3.68
N PRO A 297 -28.52 -22.10 4.21
CA PRO A 297 -29.66 -22.71 4.89
C PRO A 297 -30.46 -23.66 3.98
N PRO A 298 -31.09 -24.73 4.51
CA PRO A 298 -31.96 -25.60 3.73
C PRO A 298 -33.08 -24.81 3.04
N GLY A 299 -33.36 -25.10 1.77
CA GLY A 299 -34.40 -24.43 1.00
C GLY A 299 -33.97 -23.13 0.32
N PHE A 300 -32.67 -22.80 0.34
CA PHE A 300 -32.12 -21.61 -0.30
C PHE A 300 -30.92 -21.94 -1.20
N LEU A 301 -30.76 -21.12 -2.23
CA LEU A 301 -29.55 -20.91 -3.01
C LEU A 301 -28.78 -19.72 -2.42
N THR A 302 -27.47 -19.68 -2.63
CA THR A 302 -26.61 -18.56 -2.25
C THR A 302 -25.98 -17.92 -3.47
N ILE A 303 -25.70 -16.62 -3.35
CA ILE A 303 -24.97 -15.87 -4.38
C ILE A 303 -23.48 -16.24 -4.24
N ASP A 304 -22.89 -16.77 -5.31
CA ASP A 304 -21.46 -17.03 -5.44
C ASP A 304 -20.98 -16.78 -6.89
N HIS A 305 -19.74 -17.16 -7.19
CA HIS A 305 -19.14 -16.97 -8.53
C HIS A 305 -19.95 -17.58 -9.68
N SER A 306 -20.81 -18.57 -9.42
CA SER A 306 -21.65 -19.21 -10.46
C SER A 306 -22.46 -18.16 -11.21
N LEU A 307 -22.89 -17.09 -10.53
CA LEU A 307 -23.64 -15.99 -11.13
C LEU A 307 -22.91 -15.31 -12.30
N LEU A 308 -21.58 -15.16 -12.19
CA LEU A 308 -20.74 -14.56 -13.22
C LEU A 308 -20.36 -15.56 -14.31
N VAL A 309 -20.22 -16.84 -13.94
CA VAL A 309 -19.94 -17.91 -14.91
C VAL A 309 -21.15 -18.14 -15.82
N GLU A 310 -22.34 -18.26 -15.24
CA GLU A 310 -23.60 -18.48 -15.97
C GLU A 310 -23.98 -17.30 -16.88
N SER A 311 -23.56 -16.08 -16.54
CA SER A 311 -23.74 -14.91 -17.41
C SER A 311 -22.67 -14.78 -18.50
N GLY A 312 -21.74 -15.75 -18.61
CA GLY A 312 -20.65 -15.76 -19.58
C GLY A 312 -19.67 -14.62 -19.37
N GLN A 313 -19.44 -14.18 -18.13
CA GLN A 313 -18.50 -13.09 -17.81
C GLN A 313 -17.08 -13.58 -17.51
N VAL A 314 -16.90 -14.88 -17.26
CA VAL A 314 -15.63 -15.44 -16.77
C VAL A 314 -14.90 -16.18 -17.88
N ARG A 315 -13.68 -15.73 -18.22
CA ARG A 315 -12.77 -16.42 -19.15
C ARG A 315 -11.84 -17.38 -18.43
N LYS A 316 -11.37 -17.03 -17.23
CA LYS A 316 -10.37 -17.83 -16.49
C LYS A 316 -10.63 -17.80 -14.99
N ALA A 317 -10.37 -18.90 -14.30
CA ALA A 317 -10.24 -18.92 -12.84
C ALA A 317 -8.85 -19.40 -12.41
N ILE A 318 -8.26 -18.73 -11.42
CA ILE A 318 -7.12 -19.19 -10.64
C ILE A 318 -7.68 -19.58 -9.26
N ALA A 319 -7.76 -20.89 -9.00
CA ALA A 319 -8.46 -21.38 -7.82
C ALA A 319 -7.80 -22.59 -7.17
N SER A 320 -8.08 -22.80 -5.89
CA SER A 320 -7.61 -23.97 -5.13
C SER A 320 -8.63 -25.08 -5.03
N TYR A 321 -9.92 -24.74 -5.05
CA TYR A 321 -11.00 -25.72 -4.99
C TYR A 321 -12.13 -25.36 -5.99
N PRO A 322 -11.92 -25.61 -7.30
CA PRO A 322 -12.89 -25.23 -8.35
C PRO A 322 -13.96 -26.30 -8.63
N VAL A 323 -13.86 -27.49 -8.04
CA VAL A 323 -14.67 -28.66 -8.40
C VAL A 323 -15.73 -28.94 -7.34
N SER A 324 -16.94 -29.34 -7.78
CA SER A 324 -18.00 -29.83 -6.91
C SER A 324 -17.54 -31.05 -6.11
N PRO A 325 -17.87 -31.14 -4.81
CA PRO A 325 -17.65 -32.36 -4.03
C PRO A 325 -18.61 -33.49 -4.44
N ARG A 326 -19.60 -33.23 -5.31
CA ARG A 326 -20.58 -34.19 -5.81
C ARG A 326 -20.43 -34.36 -7.32
N PRO A 327 -19.74 -35.41 -7.81
CA PRO A 327 -19.49 -35.62 -9.24
C PRO A 327 -20.76 -35.68 -10.11
N SER A 328 -21.90 -36.10 -9.54
CA SER A 328 -23.19 -36.13 -10.22
C SER A 328 -23.86 -34.76 -10.37
N GLN A 329 -23.31 -33.72 -9.76
CA GLN A 329 -23.85 -32.36 -9.74
C GLN A 329 -22.70 -31.36 -9.99
N PRO A 330 -22.25 -31.21 -11.25
CA PRO A 330 -21.15 -30.31 -11.59
C PRO A 330 -21.55 -28.85 -11.39
N SER A 331 -20.62 -28.03 -10.91
CA SER A 331 -20.82 -26.57 -10.81
C SER A 331 -20.92 -25.90 -12.18
N ALA A 332 -21.40 -24.66 -12.23
CA ALA A 332 -21.40 -23.86 -13.46
C ALA A 332 -19.99 -23.74 -14.06
N PHE A 333 -18.97 -23.55 -13.22
CA PHE A 333 -17.58 -23.46 -13.68
C PHE A 333 -17.06 -24.77 -14.25
N GLU A 334 -17.37 -25.92 -13.64
CA GLU A 334 -17.00 -27.22 -14.21
C GLU A 334 -17.61 -27.44 -15.60
N GLN A 335 -18.86 -26.99 -15.80
CA GLN A 335 -19.53 -27.09 -17.10
C GLN A 335 -18.83 -26.19 -18.13
N ALA A 336 -18.57 -24.93 -17.79
CA ALA A 336 -17.85 -23.98 -18.66
C ALA A 336 -16.44 -24.49 -19.01
N TYR A 337 -15.70 -25.01 -18.04
CA TYR A 337 -14.36 -25.58 -18.26
C TYR A 337 -14.39 -26.79 -19.20
N LYS A 338 -15.34 -27.72 -19.01
CA LYS A 338 -15.49 -28.89 -19.89
C LYS A 338 -15.91 -28.53 -21.32
N GLN A 339 -16.62 -27.43 -21.48
CA GLN A 339 -17.05 -26.91 -22.79
C GLN A 339 -15.94 -26.12 -23.49
N GLY A 340 -14.89 -25.72 -22.77
CA GLY A 340 -13.81 -24.89 -23.29
C GLY A 340 -14.10 -23.39 -23.22
N ASP A 341 -15.17 -22.99 -22.54
CA ASP A 341 -15.59 -21.59 -22.38
C ASP A 341 -14.82 -20.88 -21.26
N ALA A 342 -14.21 -21.64 -20.34
CA ALA A 342 -13.39 -21.10 -19.26
C ALA A 342 -12.10 -21.90 -19.04
N GLU A 343 -11.01 -21.20 -18.75
CA GLU A 343 -9.72 -21.77 -18.38
C GLU A 343 -9.57 -21.93 -16.86
N LEU A 344 -8.78 -22.93 -16.43
CA LEU A 344 -8.47 -23.16 -15.02
C LEU A 344 -6.97 -23.20 -14.78
N GLU A 345 -6.50 -22.40 -13.83
CA GLU A 345 -5.18 -22.54 -13.20
C GLU A 345 -5.38 -23.03 -11.76
N LEU A 346 -5.07 -24.31 -11.54
CA LEU A 346 -5.18 -24.93 -10.21
C LEU A 346 -3.95 -24.57 -9.36
N THR A 347 -4.18 -23.99 -8.17
CA THR A 347 -3.11 -23.59 -7.25
C THR A 347 -3.43 -24.09 -5.83
N PRO A 348 -2.49 -24.68 -5.07
CA PRO A 348 -2.74 -25.03 -3.66
C PRO A 348 -3.25 -23.82 -2.86
N GLN A 349 -4.22 -24.02 -1.95
CA GLN A 349 -4.86 -22.91 -1.22
C GLN A 349 -3.86 -22.01 -0.46
N GLY A 350 -2.89 -22.61 0.25
CA GLY A 350 -1.85 -21.86 0.94
C GLY A 350 -0.93 -21.10 -0.02
N THR A 351 -0.59 -21.71 -1.16
CA THR A 351 0.17 -21.06 -2.22
C THR A 351 -0.61 -19.90 -2.85
N LEU A 352 -1.92 -20.04 -3.07
CA LEU A 352 -2.74 -18.96 -3.61
C LEU A 352 -2.74 -17.74 -2.69
N ALA A 353 -2.98 -17.95 -1.40
CA ALA A 353 -2.94 -16.88 -0.40
C ALA A 353 -1.56 -16.20 -0.37
N GLU A 354 -0.48 -16.99 -0.39
CA GLU A 354 0.88 -16.47 -0.34
C GLU A 354 1.32 -15.80 -1.65
N ARG A 355 0.83 -16.26 -2.82
CA ARG A 355 1.01 -15.57 -4.10
C ARG A 355 0.35 -14.19 -4.08
N ILE A 356 -0.88 -14.09 -3.60
CA ILE A 356 -1.57 -12.80 -3.46
C ILE A 356 -0.78 -11.89 -2.49
N ARG A 357 -0.39 -12.42 -1.32
CA ARG A 357 0.40 -11.68 -0.32
C ARG A 357 1.75 -11.21 -0.88
N ALA A 358 2.45 -12.08 -1.58
CA ALA A 358 3.75 -11.80 -2.17
C ALA A 358 3.63 -10.68 -3.22
N GLY A 359 2.68 -10.80 -4.14
CA GLY A 359 2.41 -9.76 -5.12
C GLY A 359 2.10 -8.43 -4.43
N ALA A 360 1.15 -8.44 -3.49
CA ALA A 360 0.73 -7.28 -2.69
C ALA A 360 1.88 -6.51 -2.02
N PHE A 361 2.90 -7.23 -1.55
CA PHE A 361 4.03 -6.67 -0.80
C PHE A 361 5.34 -6.61 -1.59
N GLY A 362 5.25 -6.62 -2.92
CA GLY A 362 6.41 -6.43 -3.81
C GLY A 362 7.40 -7.60 -3.83
N ILE A 363 6.99 -8.78 -3.36
CA ILE A 363 7.78 -10.01 -3.47
C ILE A 363 7.45 -10.65 -4.82
N ALA A 364 8.39 -10.60 -5.75
CA ALA A 364 8.19 -11.10 -7.11
C ALA A 364 7.88 -12.61 -7.16
N ALA A 365 8.60 -13.40 -6.36
CA ALA A 365 8.40 -14.84 -6.26
C ALA A 365 8.93 -15.40 -4.94
N PHE A 366 8.45 -16.58 -4.56
CA PHE A 366 8.92 -17.32 -3.38
C PHE A 366 8.95 -18.82 -3.67
N TYR A 367 9.83 -19.54 -2.97
CA TYR A 367 9.85 -21.00 -3.01
C TYR A 367 8.91 -21.58 -1.96
N THR A 368 8.09 -22.56 -2.34
CA THR A 368 7.22 -23.32 -1.45
C THR A 368 7.34 -24.82 -1.71
N PRO A 369 7.25 -25.68 -0.68
CA PRO A 369 7.25 -27.12 -0.91
C PRO A 369 5.89 -27.63 -1.39
N ALA A 370 4.84 -26.80 -1.35
CA ALA A 370 3.50 -27.19 -1.75
C ALA A 370 3.42 -27.42 -3.26
N GLY A 371 3.13 -28.66 -3.68
CA GLY A 371 3.04 -29.04 -5.10
C GLY A 371 4.34 -29.57 -5.69
N ALA A 372 5.48 -29.47 -4.99
CA ALA A 372 6.75 -30.05 -5.44
C ALA A 372 6.61 -31.57 -5.63
N GLY A 373 7.20 -32.12 -6.71
CA GLY A 373 7.04 -33.52 -7.10
C GLY A 373 5.64 -33.93 -7.58
N THR A 374 4.74 -32.98 -7.86
CA THR A 374 3.39 -33.26 -8.40
C THR A 374 3.17 -32.55 -9.74
N SER A 375 2.05 -32.84 -10.42
CA SER A 375 1.68 -32.16 -11.65
C SER A 375 1.50 -30.64 -11.49
N LEU A 376 1.29 -30.14 -10.27
CA LEU A 376 1.21 -28.70 -9.98
C LEU A 376 2.56 -27.96 -10.13
N ALA A 377 3.68 -28.69 -10.17
CA ALA A 377 5.01 -28.14 -10.39
C ALA A 377 5.49 -28.23 -11.85
N GLU A 378 4.72 -28.88 -12.73
CA GLU A 378 5.07 -29.00 -14.15
C GLU A 378 5.21 -27.61 -14.80
N GLY A 379 6.32 -27.38 -15.51
CA GLY A 379 6.61 -26.10 -16.16
C GLY A 379 7.08 -24.98 -15.22
N LYS A 380 7.24 -25.22 -13.91
CA LYS A 380 7.75 -24.25 -12.94
C LYS A 380 9.21 -24.53 -12.56
N GLU A 381 9.93 -23.49 -12.14
CA GLU A 381 11.28 -23.66 -11.60
C GLU A 381 11.21 -24.41 -10.26
N THR A 382 12.07 -25.42 -10.09
CA THR A 382 12.23 -26.13 -8.82
C THR A 382 13.65 -25.96 -8.28
N ARG A 383 13.79 -26.02 -6.96
CA ARG A 383 15.08 -25.93 -6.27
C ARG A 383 15.09 -26.83 -5.04
N THR A 384 16.22 -27.51 -4.82
CA THR A 384 16.48 -28.18 -3.54
C THR A 384 17.05 -27.19 -2.54
N ILE A 385 16.36 -26.99 -1.43
CA ILE A 385 16.79 -26.14 -0.30
C ILE A 385 16.82 -27.04 0.93
N ASP A 386 17.98 -27.13 1.58
CA ASP A 386 18.19 -27.98 2.77
C ASP A 386 17.71 -29.43 2.61
N GLY A 387 17.96 -30.02 1.42
CA GLY A 387 17.63 -31.41 1.11
C GLY A 387 16.16 -31.68 0.77
N ARG A 388 15.31 -30.65 0.71
CA ARG A 388 13.90 -30.75 0.29
C ARG A 388 13.67 -30.00 -1.02
N GLU A 389 12.84 -30.56 -1.90
CA GLU A 389 12.45 -29.90 -3.15
C GLU A 389 11.35 -28.84 -2.90
N TYR A 390 11.51 -27.70 -3.55
CA TYR A 390 10.57 -26.58 -3.55
C TYR A 390 10.26 -26.18 -4.98
N VAL A 391 9.08 -25.60 -5.20
CA VAL A 391 8.66 -24.99 -6.46
C VAL A 391 8.61 -23.47 -6.30
N LEU A 392 9.06 -22.74 -7.32
CA LEU A 392 8.98 -21.28 -7.38
C LEU A 392 7.56 -20.86 -7.78
N GLU A 393 6.95 -20.01 -6.97
CA GLU A 393 5.62 -19.45 -7.22
C GLU A 393 5.70 -17.93 -7.32
N GLN A 394 5.03 -17.37 -8.33
CA GLN A 394 5.06 -15.95 -8.61
C GLN A 394 3.94 -15.20 -7.87
N GLY A 395 4.26 -14.01 -7.39
CA GLY A 395 3.29 -13.11 -6.76
C GLY A 395 2.16 -12.74 -7.73
N ILE A 396 0.92 -12.67 -7.24
CA ILE A 396 -0.26 -12.27 -8.00
C ILE A 396 -0.66 -10.84 -7.60
N ARG A 397 -0.89 -10.00 -8.62
CA ARG A 397 -1.56 -8.71 -8.51
C ARG A 397 -2.82 -8.73 -9.37
N ALA A 398 -3.82 -7.96 -8.98
CA ALA A 398 -5.08 -7.83 -9.70
C ALA A 398 -5.47 -6.38 -9.93
N ASP A 399 -6.41 -6.16 -10.84
CA ASP A 399 -6.97 -4.84 -11.10
C ASP A 399 -7.92 -4.43 -9.98
N TYR A 400 -8.79 -5.35 -9.56
CA TYR A 400 -9.81 -5.11 -8.55
C TYR A 400 -9.84 -6.22 -7.49
N ALA A 401 -10.24 -5.88 -6.26
CA ALA A 401 -10.62 -6.84 -5.25
C ALA A 401 -12.05 -6.55 -4.76
N LEU A 402 -12.92 -7.55 -4.77
CA LEU A 402 -14.26 -7.48 -4.19
C LEU A 402 -14.27 -8.29 -2.89
N ILE A 403 -14.19 -7.60 -1.75
CA ILE A 403 -14.03 -8.21 -0.43
C ILE A 403 -15.20 -7.88 0.50
N ARG A 404 -15.37 -8.69 1.55
CA ARG A 404 -16.39 -8.52 2.59
C ARG A 404 -15.75 -8.37 3.96
N ALA A 405 -16.20 -7.37 4.73
CA ALA A 405 -15.83 -7.19 6.13
C ALA A 405 -17.08 -7.00 7.01
N HIS A 406 -16.89 -7.00 8.34
CA HIS A 406 -17.98 -6.77 9.27
C HIS A 406 -18.29 -5.28 9.39
N LYS A 407 -17.28 -4.47 9.74
CA LYS A 407 -17.40 -3.01 9.80
C LYS A 407 -16.26 -2.34 9.06
N ALA A 408 -16.53 -1.14 8.58
CA ALA A 408 -15.51 -0.21 8.10
C ALA A 408 -15.68 1.17 8.73
N ASP A 409 -14.59 1.92 8.87
CA ASP A 409 -14.70 3.37 9.01
C ASP A 409 -14.72 4.07 7.63
N THR A 410 -15.00 5.37 7.62
CA THR A 410 -15.06 6.15 6.36
C THR A 410 -13.70 6.31 5.66
N LEU A 411 -12.59 5.98 6.34
CA LEU A 411 -11.22 5.96 5.79
C LEU A 411 -10.84 4.60 5.19
N GLY A 412 -11.68 3.59 5.37
CA GLY A 412 -11.54 2.26 4.81
C GLY A 412 -10.89 1.23 5.74
N ASN A 413 -10.64 1.54 7.02
CA ASN A 413 -10.15 0.53 7.96
C ASN A 413 -11.20 -0.56 8.15
N LEU A 414 -10.82 -1.83 8.07
CA LEU A 414 -11.75 -2.96 8.15
C LEU A 414 -11.49 -3.83 9.37
N VAL A 415 -12.58 -4.23 10.02
CA VAL A 415 -12.63 -5.30 11.02
C VAL A 415 -13.52 -6.45 10.53
N TYR A 416 -13.14 -7.67 10.88
CA TYR A 416 -13.82 -8.90 10.44
C TYR A 416 -14.42 -9.65 11.63
N LYS A 417 -15.31 -10.61 11.36
CA LYS A 417 -16.01 -11.39 12.39
C LYS A 417 -15.90 -12.89 12.12
N GLY A 418 -15.18 -13.59 12.99
CA GLY A 418 -15.03 -15.04 12.89
C GLY A 418 -14.32 -15.48 11.61
N THR A 419 -14.83 -16.52 10.97
CA THR A 419 -14.22 -17.13 9.77
C THR A 419 -14.43 -16.32 8.49
N SER A 420 -15.16 -15.19 8.55
CA SER A 420 -15.36 -14.29 7.40
C SER A 420 -14.07 -13.58 6.95
N ARG A 421 -13.05 -13.52 7.82
CA ARG A 421 -11.77 -12.85 7.54
C ARG A 421 -10.99 -13.49 6.39
N ASN A 422 -10.80 -14.82 6.47
CA ASN A 422 -10.23 -15.71 5.45
C ASN A 422 -9.36 -15.02 4.37
N PHE A 423 -9.70 -15.13 3.08
CA PHE A 423 -8.98 -14.49 1.98
C PHE A 423 -9.22 -12.97 1.89
N ASN A 424 -10.30 -12.43 2.46
CA ASN A 424 -10.62 -11.01 2.35
C ASN A 424 -9.46 -10.11 2.81
N ALA A 425 -8.83 -10.44 3.94
CA ALA A 425 -7.73 -9.64 4.47
C ALA A 425 -6.46 -9.71 3.60
N VAL A 426 -6.15 -10.87 3.00
CA VAL A 426 -4.95 -11.04 2.15
C VAL A 426 -5.17 -10.50 0.72
N MET A 427 -6.42 -10.48 0.25
CA MET A 427 -6.79 -9.93 -1.06
C MET A 427 -6.80 -8.41 -1.09
N ALA A 428 -7.17 -7.75 0.01
CA ALA A 428 -7.24 -6.29 0.08
C ALA A 428 -5.96 -5.57 -0.42
N PRO A 429 -4.73 -5.96 -0.04
CA PRO A 429 -3.52 -5.32 -0.55
C PRO A 429 -3.10 -5.81 -1.95
N GLY A 430 -3.70 -6.89 -2.46
CA GLY A 430 -3.32 -7.55 -3.71
C GLY A 430 -3.89 -6.93 -4.98
N ALA A 431 -4.80 -5.96 -4.86
CA ALA A 431 -5.42 -5.28 -6.00
C ALA A 431 -5.08 -3.80 -6.08
N ARG A 432 -5.16 -3.24 -7.29
CA ARG A 432 -5.04 -1.78 -7.51
C ARG A 432 -6.23 -1.01 -6.93
N ILE A 433 -7.45 -1.56 -7.04
CA ILE A 433 -8.66 -0.99 -6.46
C ILE A 433 -9.38 -2.04 -5.62
N THR A 434 -9.36 -1.88 -4.30
CA THR A 434 -10.09 -2.72 -3.36
C THR A 434 -11.40 -2.09 -2.97
N ILE A 435 -12.47 -2.86 -3.15
CA ILE A 435 -13.86 -2.50 -2.88
C ILE A 435 -14.38 -3.41 -1.79
N ALA A 436 -14.65 -2.83 -0.62
CA ALA A 436 -15.12 -3.55 0.56
C ALA A 436 -16.62 -3.38 0.75
N GLU A 437 -17.36 -4.49 0.74
CA GLU A 437 -18.73 -4.56 1.22
C GLU A 437 -18.75 -4.79 2.74
N VAL A 438 -19.51 -3.99 3.49
CA VAL A 438 -19.60 -4.10 4.95
C VAL A 438 -21.03 -4.12 5.48
N ASP A 439 -21.22 -4.68 6.68
CA ASP A 439 -22.53 -4.63 7.36
C ASP A 439 -22.82 -3.23 7.92
N GLU A 440 -21.78 -2.57 8.42
CA GLU A 440 -21.88 -1.30 9.13
C GLU A 440 -20.71 -0.37 8.77
N ILE A 441 -21.02 0.88 8.48
CA ILE A 441 -20.01 1.95 8.38
C ILE A 441 -20.08 2.79 9.65
N VAL A 442 -18.92 3.06 10.26
CA VAL A 442 -18.77 3.89 11.45
C VAL A 442 -17.88 5.10 11.16
N GLU A 443 -17.89 6.09 12.05
CA GLU A 443 -16.97 7.22 11.94
C GLU A 443 -15.54 6.83 12.34
N PRO A 444 -14.51 7.49 11.78
CA PRO A 444 -13.12 7.26 12.17
C PRO A 444 -12.92 7.45 13.68
N GLY A 445 -12.16 6.54 14.30
CA GLY A 445 -11.95 6.50 15.75
C GLY A 445 -12.98 5.64 16.52
N MET A 446 -14.03 5.15 15.88
CA MET A 446 -14.97 4.19 16.48
C MET A 446 -14.48 2.74 16.38
N LEU A 447 -13.47 2.46 15.56
CA LEU A 447 -12.78 1.18 15.51
C LEU A 447 -11.53 1.24 16.39
N ASP A 448 -11.34 0.24 17.24
CA ASP A 448 -10.10 0.06 18.00
C ASP A 448 -8.93 -0.16 17.03
N PRO A 449 -7.89 0.69 17.04
CA PRO A 449 -6.73 0.57 16.15
C PRO A 449 -6.02 -0.79 16.19
N ASP A 450 -6.04 -1.49 17.33
CA ASP A 450 -5.45 -2.83 17.47
C ASP A 450 -6.37 -3.94 16.94
N ALA A 451 -7.67 -3.65 16.82
CA ALA A 451 -8.64 -4.57 16.23
C ALA A 451 -8.71 -4.44 14.70
N VAL A 452 -8.21 -3.34 14.12
CA VAL A 452 -8.14 -3.14 12.67
C VAL A 452 -7.26 -4.21 12.05
N VAL A 453 -7.85 -5.00 11.15
CA VAL A 453 -7.16 -6.09 10.47
C VAL A 453 -6.60 -5.63 9.13
N THR A 454 -7.40 -4.87 8.38
CA THR A 454 -6.99 -4.34 7.08
C THR A 454 -7.02 -2.82 7.19
N PRO A 455 -5.83 -2.18 7.27
CA PRO A 455 -5.71 -0.74 7.25
C PRO A 455 -6.39 -0.12 6.03
N GLY A 456 -6.99 1.05 6.20
CA GLY A 456 -7.67 1.78 5.13
C GLY A 456 -6.76 2.11 3.96
N ALA A 457 -5.44 2.15 4.13
CA ALA A 457 -4.47 2.30 3.05
C ALA A 457 -4.63 1.24 1.93
N PHE A 458 -5.12 0.05 2.26
CA PHE A 458 -5.36 -1.03 1.30
C PHE A 458 -6.75 -0.99 0.66
N VAL A 459 -7.60 -0.02 1.03
CA VAL A 459 -9.01 0.04 0.60
C VAL A 459 -9.26 1.37 -0.09
N GLN A 460 -9.85 1.31 -1.28
CA GLN A 460 -10.17 2.50 -2.09
C GLN A 460 -11.66 2.83 -2.04
N ARG A 461 -12.52 1.82 -1.83
CA ARG A 461 -13.99 1.99 -1.82
C ARG A 461 -14.62 1.16 -0.71
N VAL A 462 -15.54 1.75 0.03
CA VAL A 462 -16.36 1.10 1.05
C VAL A 462 -17.82 1.24 0.65
N VAL A 463 -18.57 0.13 0.67
CA VAL A 463 -20.00 0.10 0.38
C VAL A 463 -20.71 -0.60 1.53
N GLN A 464 -21.70 0.06 2.14
CA GLN A 464 -22.56 -0.60 3.09
C GLN A 464 -23.59 -1.46 2.35
N ARG A 465 -23.75 -2.70 2.78
CA ARG A 465 -24.76 -3.60 2.24
C ARG A 465 -26.16 -3.04 2.55
N PRO A 466 -27.11 -3.02 1.58
CA PRO A 466 -28.48 -2.64 1.85
C PRO A 466 -29.10 -3.49 2.97
N ALA A 467 -29.88 -2.88 3.85
CA ALA A 467 -30.46 -3.55 5.01
C ALA A 467 -31.41 -4.71 4.62
N ASP A 468 -32.03 -4.61 3.45
CA ASP A 468 -32.95 -5.58 2.86
C ASP A 468 -32.26 -6.59 1.92
N PHE A 469 -30.95 -6.44 1.66
CA PHE A 469 -30.23 -7.35 0.78
C PHE A 469 -30.23 -8.77 1.36
N GLN A 470 -30.76 -9.72 0.60
CA GLN A 470 -30.64 -11.14 0.92
C GLN A 470 -29.48 -11.80 0.18
N PRO A 471 -28.54 -12.44 0.90
CA PRO A 471 -27.48 -13.26 0.32
C PRO A 471 -27.97 -14.63 -0.17
N TYR A 472 -29.28 -14.84 -0.09
CA TYR A 472 -29.96 -16.09 -0.41
C TYR A 472 -31.12 -15.83 -1.36
N GLU A 473 -31.41 -16.82 -2.18
CA GLU A 473 -32.61 -16.89 -3.02
C GLU A 473 -33.35 -18.19 -2.67
N PRO A 474 -34.69 -18.19 -2.52
CA PRO A 474 -35.43 -19.42 -2.26
C PRO A 474 -35.28 -20.40 -3.44
N LEU A 475 -35.11 -21.69 -3.11
CA LEU A 475 -34.98 -22.80 -4.08
C LEU A 475 -36.25 -23.05 -4.90
#